data_AF-A0A4U3L5D2-F1
#
_entry.id   AF-A0A4U3L5D2-F1
#
_cell.length_a   1.000
_cell.length_b   1.000
_cell.length_c   1.000
_cell.angle_alpha   90.00
_cell.angle_beta   90.00
_cell.angle_gamma   90.00
#
_symmetry.space_group_name_H-M   'P 1'
#
loop_
_entity.id
_entity.type
_entity.pdbx_description
1 polymer ?
#
loop_
_entity_poly.entity_id
_entity_poly.type
_entity_poly.pdbx_seq_one_letter_code
_entity_poly.pdbx_strand_id
1 'polypeptide(L)'
;MTVNIISKEEESNQLSNSFLAWQHIKAKYSNAIILVRHDNEYYTFGSDAEVLSVMLGIEPERGDESRITWHVPHYATDWLLPKLVKAGYRVALCEPLYFKLKGVS
;
A
#
# COMPACT_ATOMS: atom_id res chain seq x y z
N MET A 1 -18.42 7.37 -12.46
CA MET A 1 -16.99 7.28 -12.79
C MET A 1 -16.37 8.57 -12.30
N THR A 2 -15.65 8.53 -11.18
CA THR A 2 -14.99 9.71 -10.62
C THR A 2 -13.55 9.66 -11.10
N VAL A 3 -13.09 10.71 -11.76
CA VAL A 3 -11.68 10.88 -12.12
C VAL A 3 -11.07 11.79 -11.06
N ASN A 4 -10.26 11.23 -10.17
CA ASN A 4 -9.47 12.03 -9.25
C ASN A 4 -8.23 12.52 -10.01
N ILE A 5 -8.18 13.81 -10.28
CA ILE A 5 -6.97 14.47 -10.81
C ILE A 5 -6.19 14.94 -9.59
N ILE A 6 -5.20 14.17 -9.18
CA ILE A 6 -4.23 14.55 -8.14
C ILE A 6 -3.03 15.24 -8.78
N SER A 7 -2.48 16.24 -8.09
CA SER A 7 -1.25 16.89 -8.54
C SER A 7 -0.04 15.95 -8.36
N LYS A 8 1.00 16.11 -9.20
CA LYS A 8 2.26 15.35 -9.08
C LYS A 8 2.92 15.50 -7.71
N GLU A 9 2.72 16.65 -7.07
CA GLU A 9 3.23 16.94 -5.72
C GLU A 9 2.45 16.16 -4.64
N GLU A 10 1.11 16.09 -4.75
CA GLU A 10 0.29 15.26 -3.87
C GLU A 10 0.59 13.77 -4.01
N GLU A 11 0.71 13.26 -5.24
CA GLU A 11 1.07 11.86 -5.50
C GLU A 11 2.42 11.48 -4.85
N SER A 12 3.43 12.35 -5.01
CA SER A 12 4.73 12.19 -4.35
C SER A 12 4.63 12.17 -2.82
N ASN A 13 3.83 13.07 -2.25
CA ASN A 13 3.61 13.12 -0.80
C ASN A 13 2.90 11.86 -0.29
N GLN A 14 1.90 11.37 -1.02
CA GLN A 14 1.17 10.13 -0.69
C GLN A 14 2.09 8.91 -0.72
N LEU A 15 2.92 8.80 -1.75
CA LEU A 15 3.90 7.74 -1.90
C LEU A 15 4.92 7.78 -0.75
N SER A 16 5.42 8.96 -0.41
CA SER A 16 6.37 9.16 0.69
C SER A 16 5.78 8.77 2.05
N ASN A 17 4.55 9.23 2.34
CA ASN A 17 3.86 8.91 3.59
C ASN A 17 3.57 7.41 3.72
N SER A 18 3.10 6.79 2.64
CA SER A 18 2.81 5.35 2.60
C SER A 18 4.08 4.51 2.78
N PHE A 19 5.20 4.95 2.19
CA PHE A 19 6.49 4.30 2.37
C PHE A 19 6.99 4.38 3.82
N LEU A 20 6.91 5.54 4.46
CA LEU A 20 7.31 5.70 5.86
C LEU A 20 6.46 4.83 6.80
N ALA A 21 5.15 4.76 6.56
CA ALA A 21 4.25 3.88 7.30
C ALA A 21 4.63 2.40 7.10
N TRP A 22 4.87 1.99 5.85
CA TRP A 22 5.32 0.63 5.52
C TRP A 22 6.62 0.29 6.26
N GLN A 23 7.64 1.15 6.21
CA GLN A 23 8.92 0.91 6.87
C GLN A 23 8.76 0.69 8.39
N HIS A 24 7.98 1.55 9.05
CA HIS A 24 7.75 1.45 10.49
C HIS A 24 7.03 0.14 10.86
N ILE A 25 6.01 -0.24 10.10
CA ILE A 25 5.23 -1.45 10.39
C ILE A 25 6.06 -2.71 10.06
N LYS A 26 6.79 -2.70 8.95
CA LYS A 26 7.66 -3.80 8.53
C LYS A 26 8.78 -4.06 9.54
N ALA A 27 9.31 -3.03 10.19
CA ALA A 27 10.29 -3.19 11.28
C ALA A 27 9.73 -3.99 12.47
N LYS A 28 8.42 -3.91 12.73
CA LYS A 28 7.74 -4.66 13.81
C LYS A 28 7.23 -6.02 13.35
N TYR A 29 6.83 -6.13 12.09
CA TYR A 29 6.20 -7.31 11.50
C TYR A 29 6.94 -7.75 10.25
N SER A 30 8.21 -8.12 10.40
CA SER A 30 9.10 -8.46 9.27
C SER A 30 8.62 -9.65 8.44
N ASN A 31 7.82 -10.56 9.02
CA ASN A 31 7.26 -11.74 8.38
C ASN A 31 5.86 -11.53 7.77
N ALA A 32 5.32 -10.32 7.79
CA ALA A 32 4.04 -9.99 7.16
C ALA A 32 4.25 -9.13 5.91
N ILE A 33 3.43 -9.37 4.90
CA ILE A 33 3.24 -8.44 3.77
C ILE A 33 2.45 -7.25 4.29
N ILE A 34 2.99 -6.05 4.12
CA ILE A 34 2.36 -4.83 4.61
C ILE A 34 1.70 -4.11 3.44
N LEU A 35 0.38 -3.91 3.52
CA LEU A 35 -0.40 -3.12 2.58
C LEU A 35 -0.88 -1.85 3.29
N VAL A 36 -0.42 -0.69 2.81
CA VAL A 36 -0.78 0.62 3.38
C VAL A 36 -1.85 1.26 2.52
N ARG A 37 -3.03 1.52 3.12
CA ARG A 37 -4.11 2.18 2.41
C ARG A 37 -3.85 3.67 2.33
N HIS A 38 -3.91 4.20 1.12
CA HIS A 38 -4.06 5.62 0.87
C HIS A 38 -5.26 5.80 -0.06
N ASP A 39 -6.29 6.50 0.43
CA ASP A 39 -7.57 6.67 -0.25
C ASP A 39 -8.21 5.35 -0.75
N ASN A 40 -8.21 5.16 -2.07
CA ASN A 40 -8.83 4.02 -2.75
C ASN A 40 -7.81 2.96 -3.17
N GLU A 41 -6.55 3.06 -2.73
CA GLU A 41 -5.49 2.14 -3.13
C GLU A 41 -4.73 1.62 -1.92
N TYR A 42 -4.21 0.40 -2.05
CA TYR A 42 -3.22 -0.16 -1.15
C TYR A 42 -1.86 -0.15 -1.83
N TYR A 43 -0.88 0.41 -1.14
CA TYR A 43 0.51 0.46 -1.56
C TYR A 43 1.35 -0.55 -0.77
N THR A 44 2.37 -1.08 -1.40
CA THR A 44 3.41 -1.89 -0.77
C THR A 44 4.76 -1.65 -1.45
N PHE A 45 5.85 -2.04 -0.79
CA PHE A 45 7.18 -1.59 -1.15
C PHE A 45 8.23 -2.70 -0.98
N GLY A 46 9.37 -2.52 -1.64
CA GLY A 46 10.54 -3.38 -1.50
C GLY A 46 10.22 -4.85 -1.75
N SER A 47 10.63 -5.73 -0.83
CA SER A 47 10.42 -7.17 -0.96
C SER A 47 8.95 -7.58 -0.97
N ASP A 48 8.05 -6.81 -0.33
CA ASP A 48 6.62 -7.10 -0.39
C ASP A 48 6.07 -6.81 -1.80
N ALA A 49 6.54 -5.73 -2.44
CA ALA A 49 6.19 -5.40 -3.82
C ALA A 49 6.68 -6.45 -4.83
N GLU A 50 7.88 -7.00 -4.62
CA GLU A 50 8.38 -8.10 -5.45
C GLU A 50 7.53 -9.36 -5.34
N VAL A 51 7.09 -9.72 -4.12
CA VAL A 51 6.20 -10.88 -3.89
C VAL A 51 4.88 -10.70 -4.62
N LEU A 52 4.24 -9.52 -4.49
CA LEU A 52 2.98 -9.26 -5.21
C LEU A 52 3.18 -9.25 -6.72
N SER A 53 4.27 -8.66 -7.22
CA SER A 53 4.59 -8.66 -8.64
C SER A 53 4.65 -10.08 -9.21
N VAL A 54 5.41 -10.97 -8.56
CA VAL A 54 5.56 -12.37 -9.00
C VAL A 54 4.22 -13.10 -8.96
N MET A 55 3.45 -12.92 -7.89
CA MET A 55 2.16 -13.58 -7.71
C MET A 55 1.12 -13.16 -8.76
N LEU A 56 1.18 -11.90 -9.21
CA LEU A 56 0.20 -11.31 -10.11
C LEU A 56 0.66 -11.28 -11.56
N GLY A 57 1.94 -11.52 -11.81
CA GLY A 57 2.54 -11.44 -13.14
C GLY A 57 2.61 -10.01 -13.68
N ILE A 58 2.69 -9.01 -12.79
CA ILE A 58 2.74 -7.58 -13.13
C ILE A 58 4.00 -7.01 -12.52
N GLU A 59 4.86 -6.42 -13.33
CA GLU A 59 6.13 -5.83 -12.87
C GLU A 59 5.89 -4.67 -11.88
N PRO A 60 6.69 -4.53 -10.81
CA PRO A 60 6.50 -3.42 -9.87
C PRO A 60 7.03 -2.11 -10.48
N GLU A 61 6.48 -1.01 -10.00
CA GLU A 61 6.92 0.33 -10.37
C GLU A 61 8.28 0.64 -9.72
N ARG A 62 9.16 1.27 -10.48
CA ARG A 62 10.49 1.70 -10.03
C ARG A 62 10.57 3.22 -10.16
N GLY A 63 10.58 3.91 -9.02
CA GLY A 63 10.75 5.38 -8.98
C GLY A 63 12.21 5.83 -9.05
N ASP A 64 12.42 7.15 -9.16
CA ASP A 64 13.74 7.79 -9.29
C ASP A 64 14.70 7.46 -8.13
N GLU A 65 14.17 7.22 -6.92
CA GLU A 65 14.98 6.82 -5.75
C GLU A 65 15.18 5.31 -5.62
N SER A 66 14.99 4.52 -6.69
CA SER A 66 15.07 3.04 -6.69
C SER A 66 14.07 2.33 -5.77
N ARG A 67 13.02 3.04 -5.32
CA ARG A 67 11.96 2.47 -4.51
C ARG A 67 11.08 1.56 -5.38
N ILE A 68 11.22 0.25 -5.18
CA ILE A 68 10.32 -0.75 -5.77
C ILE A 68 8.96 -0.60 -5.06
N THR A 69 7.94 -0.28 -5.83
CA THR A 69 6.58 -0.03 -5.33
C THR A 69 5.59 -0.87 -6.12
N TRP A 70 4.53 -1.29 -5.45
CA TRP A 70 3.39 -1.89 -6.11
C TRP A 70 2.10 -1.45 -5.42
N HIS A 71 1.04 -1.23 -6.19
CA HIS A 71 -0.26 -0.83 -5.63
C HIS A 71 -1.44 -1.50 -6.33
N VAL A 72 -2.56 -1.56 -5.62
CA VAL A 72 -3.86 -1.96 -6.16
C VAL A 72 -4.99 -1.11 -5.64
N PRO A 73 -6.08 -1.00 -6.43
CA PRO A 73 -7.35 -0.54 -5.91
C PRO A 73 -7.83 -1.35 -4.71
N HIS A 74 -8.44 -0.68 -3.74
CA HIS A 74 -8.99 -1.25 -2.51
C HIS A 74 -9.94 -2.43 -2.80
N TYR A 75 -10.77 -2.33 -3.84
CA TYR A 75 -11.69 -3.41 -4.23
C TYR A 75 -10.97 -4.69 -4.69
N ALA A 76 -9.70 -4.62 -5.06
CA ALA A 76 -8.93 -5.80 -5.47
C ALA A 76 -8.56 -6.70 -4.27
N THR A 77 -8.69 -6.21 -3.04
CA THR A 77 -8.36 -6.98 -1.84
C THR A 77 -9.22 -8.24 -1.66
N ASP A 78 -10.48 -8.19 -2.10
CA ASP A 78 -11.42 -9.32 -2.03
C ASP A 78 -10.88 -10.56 -2.75
N TRP A 79 -10.15 -10.39 -3.85
CA TRP A 79 -9.53 -11.50 -4.58
C TRP A 79 -8.05 -11.70 -4.23
N LEU A 80 -7.33 -10.64 -3.85
CA LEU A 80 -5.89 -10.70 -3.55
C LEU A 80 -5.62 -11.38 -2.20
N LEU A 81 -6.34 -10.99 -1.14
CA LEU A 81 -6.09 -11.48 0.22
C LEU A 81 -6.28 -12.99 0.35
N PRO A 82 -7.35 -13.62 -0.19
CA PRO A 82 -7.49 -15.07 -0.11
C PRO A 82 -6.34 -15.81 -0.78
N LYS A 83 -5.81 -15.28 -1.89
CA LYS A 83 -4.67 -15.89 -2.58
C LYS A 83 -3.38 -15.77 -1.77
N LEU A 84 -3.12 -14.62 -1.15
CA LEU A 84 -1.94 -14.41 -0.29
C LEU A 84 -1.97 -15.32 0.94
N VAL A 85 -3.12 -15.40 1.61
CA VAL A 85 -3.31 -16.26 2.78
C VAL A 85 -3.19 -17.73 2.40
N LYS A 86 -3.77 -18.16 1.26
CA LYS A 86 -3.65 -19.53 0.76
C LYS A 86 -2.20 -19.90 0.40
N ALA A 87 -1.40 -18.93 -0.04
CA ALA A 87 0.04 -19.10 -0.28
C ALA A 87 0.88 -19.08 1.03
N GLY A 88 0.24 -18.91 2.19
CA GLY A 88 0.89 -18.96 3.50
C GLY A 88 1.44 -17.62 4.00
N TYR A 89 1.16 -16.52 3.29
CA TYR A 89 1.59 -15.19 3.73
C TYR A 89 0.70 -14.66 4.85
N ARG A 90 1.34 -14.03 5.84
CA ARG A 90 0.65 -13.16 6.81
C ARG A 90 0.53 -11.79 6.17
N VAL A 91 -0.65 -11.19 6.21
CA VAL A 91 -0.90 -9.88 5.58
C VAL A 91 -1.38 -8.90 6.65
N ALA A 92 -0.80 -7.70 6.66
CA ALA A 92 -1.23 -6.59 7.50
C ALA A 92 -1.83 -5.48 6.62
N LEU A 93 -3.12 -5.22 6.80
CA LEU A 93 -3.80 -4.07 6.20
C LEU A 93 -3.68 -2.87 7.14
N CYS A 94 -3.12 -1.78 6.65
CA CYS A 94 -2.86 -0.58 7.43
C CYS A 94 -3.78 0.53 6.94
N GLU A 95 -4.80 0.86 7.73
CA GLU A 95 -5.78 1.89 7.39
C GLU A 95 -5.40 3.25 7.99
N PRO A 96 -5.67 4.36 7.29
CA PRO A 96 -5.53 5.69 7.87
C PRO A 96 -6.51 5.90 9.03
N LEU A 97 -6.01 6.45 10.13
CA LEU A 97 -6.84 6.84 11.27
C LEU A 97 -7.34 8.27 11.08
N TYR A 98 -8.62 8.43 10.74
CA TYR A 98 -9.25 9.74 10.69
C TYR A 98 -9.82 10.10 12.06
N PHE A 99 -9.06 10.84 12.87
CA PHE A 99 -9.62 11.52 14.03
C PHE A 99 -10.32 12.80 13.57
N LYS A 100 -11.65 12.77 13.42
CA LYS A 100 -12.42 14.02 13.41
C LYS A 100 -12.30 14.64 14.79
N LEU A 101 -11.60 15.76 14.92
CA LEU A 101 -11.71 16.62 16.09
C LEU A 101 -13.20 17.01 16.22
N LYS A 102 -13.90 16.43 17.19
CA LYS A 102 -15.23 16.90 17.57
C LYS A 102 -15.06 18.26 18.26
N GLY A 103 -15.45 19.32 17.57
CA GLY A 103 -15.75 20.62 18.17
C GLY A 103 -14.60 21.62 18.21
N VAL A 104 -14.54 22.46 17.18
CA VAL A 104 -14.45 23.91 17.43
C VAL A 104 -15.61 24.52 16.66
N SER A 105 -16.71 24.73 17.38
CA SER A 105 -17.82 25.60 16.99
C SER A 105 -17.44 27.06 17.19
#